data_AF-A0A1Y1YFJ2-F1
#
_entry.id   AF-A0A1Y1YFJ2-F1
#
_cell.length_a   1.000
_cell.length_b   1.000
_cell.length_c   1.000
_cell.angle_alpha   90.00
_cell.angle_beta   90.00
_cell.angle_gamma   90.00
#
_symmetry.space_group_name_H-M   'P 1'
#
loop_
_entity.id
_entity.type
_entity.pdbx_description
1 polymer ?
#
loop_
_entity_poly.entity_id
_entity_poly.type
_entity_poly.pdbx_seq_one_letter_code
_entity_poly.pdbx_strand_id
1 'polypeptide(L)'
;MGPSYRRQLKVFEEVGIEPYTTLIQACEKSLVFVASVPWIDQPRPVPPNVHYIGPTLSQSYESLSHELQQFLDTHKRSIYIAFGSLTAVKPTEFDALVQSLSVAYHAGLIDGVVWGLMNTHAHELNAVTYTNYTAPQRAVLKHPSVKLFISHCGLGSIHEAMEAGTPILGIPGFSDQPSNALIIEAMNAGMRISWKDVGTSRMHSALEHILGGHSAKEIETTVTELKRLINIFNRRIGYAADLVEMMAVPGMLELIKPADQRMPWWKANNLDLWVAIVTVLTLFSASVIYLGINLLARLVFTSPAKIKRL
;
A
#
# COMPACT_ATOMS: atom_id res chain seq x y z
N MET A 1 -21.76 -12.01 -8.00
CA MET A 1 -21.14 -11.36 -9.17
C MET A 1 -21.72 -9.98 -9.37
N GLY A 2 -20.89 -8.95 -9.47
CA GLY A 2 -21.34 -7.56 -9.66
C GLY A 2 -21.86 -7.28 -11.09
N PRO A 3 -22.60 -6.17 -11.29
CA PRO A 3 -23.12 -5.79 -12.61
C PRO A 3 -22.06 -5.61 -13.69
N SER A 4 -20.86 -5.13 -13.33
CA SER A 4 -19.75 -4.92 -14.27
C SER A 4 -19.21 -6.24 -14.82
N TYR A 5 -19.03 -7.26 -13.97
CA TYR A 5 -18.53 -8.55 -14.41
C TYR A 5 -19.53 -9.26 -15.36
N ARG A 6 -20.84 -9.14 -15.09
CA ARG A 6 -21.87 -9.67 -16.00
C ARG A 6 -21.84 -9.04 -17.39
N ARG A 7 -21.53 -7.75 -17.48
CA ARG A 7 -21.33 -7.08 -18.78
C ARG A 7 -20.10 -7.63 -19.50
N GLN A 8 -19.00 -7.84 -18.77
CA GLN A 8 -17.77 -8.41 -19.33
C GLN A 8 -17.97 -9.84 -19.85
N LEU A 9 -18.73 -10.67 -19.13
CA LEU A 9 -19.06 -12.03 -19.58
C LEU A 9 -19.81 -12.06 -20.92
N LYS A 10 -20.73 -11.12 -21.16
CA LYS A 10 -21.43 -11.01 -22.44
C LYS A 10 -20.47 -10.68 -23.59
N VAL A 11 -19.53 -9.76 -23.35
CA VAL A 11 -18.51 -9.42 -24.35
C VAL A 11 -17.64 -10.65 -24.64
N PHE A 12 -17.21 -11.38 -23.61
CA PHE A 12 -16.43 -12.60 -23.79
C PHE A 12 -17.16 -13.65 -24.64
N GLU A 13 -18.46 -13.84 -24.39
CA GLU A 13 -19.31 -14.72 -25.21
C GLU A 13 -19.40 -14.25 -26.66
N GLU A 14 -19.60 -12.95 -26.90
CA GLU A 14 -19.68 -12.35 -28.24
C GLU A 14 -18.38 -12.51 -29.04
N VAL A 15 -17.22 -12.42 -28.39
CA VAL A 15 -15.90 -12.54 -29.04
C VAL A 15 -15.27 -13.93 -28.93
N GLY A 16 -15.99 -14.92 -28.39
CA GLY A 16 -15.51 -16.31 -28.28
C GLY A 16 -14.37 -16.52 -27.28
N ILE A 17 -14.26 -15.69 -26.25
CA ILE A 17 -13.26 -15.82 -25.18
C ILE A 17 -13.85 -16.64 -24.03
N GLU A 18 -13.14 -17.67 -23.57
CA GLU A 18 -13.54 -18.39 -22.37
C GLU A 18 -13.46 -17.51 -21.12
N PRO A 19 -14.52 -17.45 -20.29
CA PRO A 19 -14.50 -16.67 -19.07
C PRO A 19 -13.56 -17.29 -18.02
N TYR A 20 -12.91 -16.43 -17.23
CA TYR A 20 -12.21 -16.87 -16.03
C TYR A 20 -13.19 -17.02 -14.85
N THR A 21 -12.88 -17.91 -13.92
CA THR A 21 -13.71 -18.18 -12.73
C THR A 21 -13.13 -17.57 -11.47
N THR A 22 -11.82 -17.29 -11.45
CA THR A 22 -11.10 -16.72 -10.32
C THR A 22 -10.24 -15.53 -10.76
N LEU A 23 -9.90 -14.65 -9.81
CA LEU A 23 -8.95 -13.55 -10.03
C LEU A 23 -7.57 -14.05 -10.42
N ILE A 24 -7.14 -15.17 -9.84
CA ILE A 24 -5.86 -15.81 -10.19
C ILE A 24 -5.88 -16.18 -11.67
N GLN A 25 -6.90 -16.92 -12.11
CA GLN A 25 -7.03 -17.32 -13.51
C GLN A 25 -7.12 -16.10 -14.46
N ALA A 26 -7.79 -15.02 -14.02
CA ALA A 26 -7.84 -13.77 -14.77
C ALA A 26 -6.43 -13.18 -14.97
N CYS A 27 -5.65 -13.11 -13.89
CA CYS A 27 -4.28 -12.61 -13.91
C CYS A 27 -3.33 -13.50 -14.70
N GLU A 28 -3.53 -14.83 -14.71
CA GLU A 28 -2.70 -15.77 -15.47
C GLU A 28 -2.96 -15.69 -16.98
N LYS A 29 -4.22 -15.44 -17.38
CA LYS A 29 -4.65 -15.40 -18.78
C LYS A 29 -4.67 -13.99 -19.39
N SER A 30 -4.14 -12.99 -18.70
CA SER A 30 -4.21 -11.59 -19.15
C SER A 30 -2.89 -10.86 -18.97
N LEU A 31 -2.70 -9.81 -19.77
CA LEU A 31 -1.81 -8.71 -19.41
C LEU A 31 -2.44 -7.95 -18.24
N VAL A 32 -1.71 -7.82 -17.14
CA VAL A 32 -2.20 -7.20 -15.90
C VAL A 32 -1.49 -5.88 -15.66
N PHE A 33 -2.27 -4.82 -15.53
CA PHE A 33 -1.78 -3.51 -15.14
C PHE A 33 -2.02 -3.25 -13.66
N VAL A 34 -0.95 -2.90 -12.96
CA VAL A 34 -0.99 -2.46 -11.57
C VAL A 34 -0.91 -0.93 -11.56
N ALA A 35 -2.01 -0.29 -11.18
CA ALA A 35 -2.12 1.17 -11.07
C ALA A 35 -1.51 1.71 -9.76
N SER A 36 -0.33 1.19 -9.41
CA SER A 36 0.49 1.55 -8.24
C SER A 36 1.95 1.69 -8.68
N VAL A 37 2.85 1.95 -7.73
CA VAL A 37 4.31 1.88 -7.91
C VAL A 37 4.91 0.75 -7.09
N PRO A 38 6.02 0.12 -7.54
CA PRO A 38 6.57 -1.07 -6.91
C PRO A 38 6.98 -0.92 -5.45
N TRP A 39 7.30 0.31 -5.01
CA TRP A 39 7.75 0.59 -3.64
C TRP A 39 6.62 0.96 -2.68
N ILE A 40 5.40 1.18 -3.16
CA ILE A 40 4.20 1.31 -2.32
C ILE A 40 3.56 -0.07 -2.10
N ASP A 41 3.74 -1.00 -3.02
CA ASP A 41 3.33 -2.38 -2.82
C ASP A 41 4.36 -3.15 -1.98
N GLN A 42 3.93 -4.25 -1.34
CA GLN A 42 4.88 -5.14 -0.69
C GLN A 42 5.85 -5.75 -1.72
N PRO A 43 7.18 -5.74 -1.44
CA PRO A 43 8.16 -6.33 -2.34
C PRO A 43 7.87 -7.81 -2.59
N ARG A 44 7.69 -8.17 -3.86
CA ARG A 44 7.43 -9.54 -4.29
C ARG A 44 7.91 -9.79 -5.72
N PRO A 45 8.20 -11.04 -6.11
CA PRO A 45 8.39 -11.39 -7.51
C PRO A 45 7.12 -11.06 -8.30
N VAL A 46 7.31 -10.40 -9.44
CA VAL A 46 6.24 -10.00 -10.35
C VAL A 46 6.42 -10.79 -11.65
N PRO A 47 5.41 -11.56 -12.11
CA PRO A 47 5.55 -12.33 -13.34
C PRO A 47 5.61 -11.41 -14.58
N PRO A 48 6.14 -11.88 -15.72
CA PRO A 48 6.40 -11.02 -16.87
C PRO A 48 5.16 -10.39 -17.50
N ASN A 49 3.96 -10.92 -17.22
CA ASN A 49 2.69 -10.39 -17.70
C ASN A 49 2.04 -9.37 -16.76
N VAL A 50 2.67 -9.04 -15.62
CA VAL A 50 2.19 -8.05 -14.67
C VAL A 50 3.10 -6.82 -14.72
N HIS A 51 2.54 -5.65 -15.01
CA HIS A 51 3.30 -4.42 -15.15
C HIS A 51 2.75 -3.29 -14.27
N TYR A 52 3.67 -2.65 -13.54
CA TYR A 52 3.39 -1.41 -12.83
C TYR A 52 3.35 -0.25 -13.81
N ILE A 53 2.16 0.32 -13.98
CA ILE A 53 1.90 1.48 -14.86
C ILE A 53 1.48 2.72 -14.07
N GLY A 54 1.36 2.59 -12.76
CA GLY A 54 0.90 3.65 -11.88
C GLY A 54 2.00 4.62 -11.43
N PRO A 55 1.59 5.74 -10.82
CA PRO A 55 0.20 6.14 -10.72
C PRO A 55 -0.35 6.62 -12.07
N THR A 56 -1.67 6.61 -12.24
CA THR A 56 -2.35 7.07 -13.46
C THR A 56 -3.07 8.39 -13.19
N LEU A 57 -2.37 9.35 -12.59
CA LEU A 57 -2.92 10.67 -12.31
C LEU A 57 -3.01 11.46 -13.62
N SER A 58 -4.14 12.12 -13.84
CA SER A 58 -4.34 13.00 -15.01
C SER A 58 -3.23 14.05 -15.10
N GLN A 59 -2.90 14.54 -16.31
CA GLN A 59 -1.96 15.66 -16.44
C GLN A 59 -2.61 16.98 -16.01
N SER A 60 -3.90 17.14 -16.28
CA SER A 60 -4.72 18.26 -15.82
C SER A 60 -5.45 17.90 -14.53
N TYR A 61 -5.68 18.90 -13.70
CA TYR A 61 -6.52 18.81 -12.51
C TYR A 61 -7.25 20.14 -12.33
N GLU A 62 -8.38 20.08 -11.64
CA GLU A 62 -9.19 21.26 -11.36
C GLU A 62 -8.40 22.28 -10.55
N SER A 63 -8.53 23.56 -10.90
CA SER A 63 -7.86 24.66 -10.21
C SER A 63 -8.58 25.02 -8.90
N LEU A 64 -7.86 25.64 -7.97
CA LEU A 64 -8.47 26.16 -6.73
C LEU A 64 -9.52 27.23 -7.07
N SER A 65 -10.60 27.28 -6.29
CA SER A 65 -11.52 28.44 -6.34
C SER A 65 -10.80 29.69 -5.83
N HIS A 66 -11.30 30.87 -6.20
CA HIS A 66 -10.69 32.13 -5.78
C HIS A 66 -10.61 32.26 -4.25
N GLU A 67 -11.66 31.84 -3.54
CA GLU A 67 -11.73 31.91 -2.08
C GLU A 67 -10.74 30.96 -1.41
N LEU A 68 -10.60 29.74 -1.93
CA LEU A 68 -9.66 28.75 -1.40
C LEU A 68 -8.21 29.15 -1.70
N GLN A 69 -7.94 29.69 -2.89
CA GLN A 69 -6.64 30.25 -3.25
C GLN A 69 -6.26 31.38 -2.30
N GLN A 70 -7.16 32.37 -2.11
CA GLN A 70 -6.94 33.48 -1.19
C GLN A 70 -6.71 33.00 0.25
N PHE A 71 -7.47 32.01 0.71
CA PHE A 71 -7.25 31.40 2.02
C PHE A 71 -5.86 30.78 2.11
N LEU A 72 -5.45 29.96 1.15
CA LEU A 72 -4.15 29.29 1.20
C LEU A 72 -2.96 30.25 1.05
N ASP A 73 -3.13 31.37 0.34
CA ASP A 73 -2.11 32.41 0.14
C ASP A 73 -1.83 33.23 1.41
N THR A 74 -2.82 33.38 2.30
CA THR A 74 -2.64 34.10 3.57
C THR A 74 -1.98 33.25 4.66
N HIS A 75 -1.82 31.96 4.42
CA HIS A 75 -1.27 30.99 5.36
C HIS A 75 0.08 30.43 4.88
N LYS A 76 0.88 29.88 5.80
CA LYS A 76 2.22 29.32 5.50
C LYS A 76 2.36 27.86 5.90
N ARG A 77 1.55 27.38 6.84
CA ARG A 77 1.60 26.07 7.49
C ARG A 77 0.20 25.49 7.62
N SER A 78 -0.47 25.37 6.49
CA SER A 78 -1.80 24.81 6.38
C SER A 78 -1.79 23.28 6.42
N ILE A 79 -2.83 22.69 7.00
CA ILE A 79 -3.14 21.26 6.93
C ILE A 79 -4.34 21.06 6.01
N TYR A 80 -4.27 20.05 5.15
CA TYR A 80 -5.44 19.56 4.42
C TYR A 80 -5.95 18.26 5.06
N ILE A 81 -7.27 18.11 5.20
CA ILE A 81 -7.90 16.95 5.84
C ILE A 81 -8.96 16.38 4.92
N ALA A 82 -8.81 15.12 4.50
CA ALA A 82 -9.83 14.42 3.71
C ALA A 82 -9.80 12.89 3.92
N PHE A 83 -10.96 12.34 4.26
CA PHE A 83 -11.13 10.89 4.51
C PHE A 83 -11.89 10.17 3.38
N GLY A 84 -12.12 10.85 2.25
CA GLY A 84 -12.91 10.34 1.13
C GLY A 84 -14.40 10.29 1.42
N SER A 85 -15.18 9.77 0.48
CA SER A 85 -16.66 9.72 0.56
C SER A 85 -17.21 8.54 1.36
N LEU A 86 -16.39 7.49 1.55
CA LEU A 86 -16.84 6.24 2.17
C LEU A 86 -16.51 6.14 3.67
N THR A 87 -15.64 7.01 4.17
CA THR A 87 -15.26 7.03 5.59
C THR A 87 -16.16 8.00 6.33
N ALA A 88 -17.11 7.48 7.11
CA ALA A 88 -17.93 8.30 7.99
C ALA A 88 -17.15 8.59 9.28
N VAL A 89 -16.78 9.85 9.49
CA VAL A 89 -16.18 10.33 10.75
C VAL A 89 -17.29 10.54 11.77
N LYS A 90 -17.19 9.93 12.95
CA LYS A 90 -18.19 10.14 14.02
C LYS A 90 -18.06 11.52 14.62
N PRO A 91 -19.14 12.11 15.18
CA PRO A 91 -19.07 13.40 15.86
C PRO A 91 -17.97 13.47 16.92
N THR A 92 -17.84 12.44 17.76
CA THR A 92 -16.80 12.38 18.80
C THR A 92 -15.37 12.35 18.24
N GLU A 93 -15.17 11.69 17.10
CA GLU A 93 -13.87 11.61 16.42
C GLU A 93 -13.53 12.96 15.77
N PHE A 94 -14.54 13.62 15.21
CA PHE A 94 -14.44 14.97 14.66
C PHE A 94 -14.08 16.00 15.75
N ASP A 95 -14.78 15.99 16.88
CA ASP A 95 -14.51 16.88 18.02
C ASP A 95 -13.07 16.71 18.54
N ALA A 96 -12.59 15.46 18.62
CA ALA A 96 -11.22 15.18 19.03
C ALA A 96 -10.18 15.70 18.04
N LEU A 97 -10.42 15.59 16.73
CA LEU A 97 -9.56 16.18 15.70
C LEU A 97 -9.50 17.70 15.84
N VAL A 98 -10.66 18.32 15.97
CA VAL A 98 -10.83 19.76 16.12
C VAL A 98 -10.09 20.29 17.34
N GLN A 99 -10.29 19.67 18.51
CA GLN A 99 -9.61 20.04 19.74
C GLN A 99 -8.08 19.91 19.60
N SER A 100 -7.62 18.84 18.95
CA SER A 100 -6.19 18.59 18.72
C SER A 100 -5.56 19.63 17.79
N LEU A 101 -6.25 20.01 16.72
CA LEU A 101 -5.79 21.02 15.77
C LEU A 101 -5.79 22.41 16.40
N SER A 102 -6.77 22.71 17.26
CA SER A 102 -6.78 23.96 18.04
C SER A 102 -5.53 24.07 18.93
N VAL A 103 -5.14 22.98 19.62
CA VAL A 103 -3.90 22.95 20.41
C VAL A 103 -2.67 23.19 19.52
N ALA A 104 -2.59 22.53 18.36
CA ALA A 104 -1.49 22.71 17.42
C ALA A 104 -1.40 24.14 16.86
N TYR A 105 -2.54 24.78 16.62
CA TYR A 105 -2.62 26.18 16.18
C TYR A 105 -2.09 27.13 17.27
N HIS A 106 -2.53 26.97 18.52
CA HIS A 106 -2.06 27.80 19.64
C HIS A 106 -0.57 27.57 19.96
N ALA A 107 -0.05 26.37 19.70
CA ALA A 107 1.37 26.06 19.77
C ALA A 107 2.18 26.65 18.60
N GLY A 108 1.51 27.23 17.59
CA GLY A 108 2.14 27.80 16.41
C GLY A 108 2.74 26.76 15.46
N LEU A 109 2.31 25.49 15.53
CA LEU A 109 2.75 24.44 14.60
C LEU A 109 2.08 24.59 13.22
N ILE A 110 0.82 25.02 13.24
CA ILE A 110 -0.01 25.21 12.05
C ILE A 110 -0.64 26.60 12.10
N ASP A 111 -1.03 27.13 10.94
CA ASP A 111 -1.73 28.42 10.87
C ASP A 111 -3.05 28.38 10.09
N GLY A 112 -3.37 27.28 9.39
CA GLY A 112 -4.65 27.13 8.68
C GLY A 112 -5.07 25.67 8.49
N VAL A 113 -6.37 25.42 8.34
CA VAL A 113 -6.92 24.08 8.10
C VAL A 113 -7.95 24.11 6.98
N VAL A 114 -7.75 23.25 5.98
CA VAL A 114 -8.69 23.01 4.88
C VAL A 114 -9.37 21.66 5.08
N TRP A 115 -10.69 21.66 5.23
CA TRP A 115 -11.51 20.47 5.45
C TRP A 115 -12.21 20.03 4.16
N GLY A 116 -11.79 18.88 3.63
CA GLY A 116 -12.41 18.16 2.52
C GLY A 116 -13.37 17.06 2.98
N LEU A 117 -14.26 17.34 3.92
CA LEU A 117 -15.20 16.37 4.50
C LEU A 117 -16.66 16.80 4.24
N MET A 118 -17.56 15.83 4.03
CA MET A 118 -19.01 16.12 3.94
C MET A 118 -19.57 16.49 5.31
N ASN A 119 -20.54 17.40 5.34
CA ASN A 119 -21.35 17.73 6.52
C ASN A 119 -20.52 18.10 7.76
N THR A 120 -19.44 18.87 7.57
CA THR A 120 -18.69 19.39 8.71
C THR A 120 -19.43 20.56 9.35
N HIS A 121 -19.69 20.47 10.64
CA HIS A 121 -20.02 21.64 11.48
C HIS A 121 -18.77 22.53 11.75
N ALA A 122 -17.67 22.33 10.99
CA ALA A 122 -16.40 23.06 11.10
C ALA A 122 -16.49 24.58 10.89
N HIS A 123 -17.63 25.10 10.41
CA HIS A 123 -17.87 26.55 10.37
C HIS A 123 -17.76 27.23 11.75
N GLU A 124 -17.82 26.46 12.83
CA GLU A 124 -17.66 26.93 14.21
C GLU A 124 -16.19 27.19 14.62
N LEU A 125 -15.20 26.96 13.74
CA LEU A 125 -13.76 26.97 14.07
C LEU A 125 -12.97 28.24 13.68
N ASN A 126 -13.61 29.41 13.66
CA ASN A 126 -12.99 30.72 13.46
C ASN A 126 -12.25 30.88 12.10
N ALA A 127 -11.59 32.03 11.90
CA ALA A 127 -10.93 32.49 10.67
C ALA A 127 -9.77 31.61 10.14
N VAL A 128 -9.49 30.49 10.81
CA VAL A 128 -8.38 29.56 10.56
C VAL A 128 -8.83 28.38 9.68
N THR A 129 -10.12 28.31 9.37
CA THR A 129 -10.75 27.13 8.77
C THR A 129 -11.42 27.45 7.44
N TYR A 130 -11.17 26.63 6.42
CA TYR A 130 -11.92 26.62 5.16
C TYR A 130 -12.57 25.24 4.96
N THR A 131 -13.87 25.21 4.66
CA THR A 131 -14.65 23.97 4.47
C THR A 131 -15.15 23.86 3.04
N ASN A 132 -14.69 22.83 2.33
CA ASN A 132 -15.18 22.50 1.00
C ASN A 132 -14.95 21.02 0.70
N TYR A 133 -16.03 20.23 0.78
CA TYR A 133 -15.98 18.80 0.49
C TYR A 133 -15.52 18.50 -0.94
N THR A 134 -15.87 19.36 -1.89
CA THR A 134 -15.47 19.23 -3.30
C THR A 134 -14.18 20.00 -3.59
N ALA A 135 -13.37 20.32 -2.58
CA ALA A 135 -12.08 20.94 -2.80
C ALA A 135 -11.25 20.06 -3.75
N PRO A 136 -10.64 20.64 -4.79
CA PRO A 136 -9.82 19.88 -5.73
C PRO A 136 -8.53 19.43 -5.01
N GLN A 137 -8.60 18.25 -4.38
CA GLN A 137 -7.59 17.70 -3.46
C GLN A 137 -6.17 17.86 -4.00
N ARG A 138 -5.97 17.49 -5.26
CA ARG A 138 -4.66 17.53 -5.90
C ARG A 138 -4.11 18.97 -6.07
N ALA A 139 -4.98 19.95 -6.29
CA ALA A 139 -4.57 21.36 -6.31
C ALA A 139 -4.24 21.87 -4.91
N VAL A 140 -5.01 21.47 -3.90
CA VAL A 140 -4.76 21.84 -2.49
C VAL A 140 -3.41 21.30 -2.04
N LEU A 141 -3.15 20.01 -2.27
CA LEU A 141 -1.88 19.36 -1.89
C LEU A 141 -0.66 20.01 -2.55
N LYS A 142 -0.81 20.49 -3.80
CA LYS A 142 0.27 21.19 -4.53
C LYS A 142 0.51 22.63 -4.06
N HIS A 143 -0.37 23.19 -3.23
CA HIS A 143 -0.19 24.55 -2.76
C HIS A 143 0.99 24.64 -1.76
N PRO A 144 1.93 25.59 -1.91
CA PRO A 144 3.13 25.66 -1.06
C PRO A 144 2.87 25.83 0.43
N SER A 145 1.73 26.40 0.82
CA SER A 145 1.34 26.57 2.23
C SER A 145 0.85 25.26 2.87
N VAL A 146 0.44 24.26 2.10
CA VAL A 146 -0.02 22.97 2.62
C VAL A 146 1.21 22.12 2.98
N LYS A 147 1.38 21.85 4.29
CA LYS A 147 2.54 21.13 4.82
C LYS A 147 2.25 19.72 5.26
N LEU A 148 0.97 19.36 5.42
CA LEU A 148 0.56 18.04 5.85
C LEU A 148 -0.82 17.69 5.29
N PHE A 149 -0.96 16.43 4.91
CA PHE A 149 -2.24 15.83 4.56
C PHE A 149 -2.67 14.84 5.63
N ILE A 150 -3.76 15.13 6.34
CA ILE A 150 -4.42 14.14 7.19
C ILE A 150 -5.39 13.33 6.31
N SER A 151 -5.10 12.05 6.15
CA SER A 151 -5.74 11.21 5.13
C SER A 151 -6.20 9.88 5.69
N HIS A 152 -7.21 9.31 5.05
CA HIS A 152 -7.61 7.91 5.24
C HIS A 152 -6.63 6.91 4.60
N CYS A 153 -5.60 7.36 3.88
CA CYS A 153 -4.61 6.50 3.21
C CYS A 153 -5.19 5.59 2.11
N GLY A 154 -6.23 6.03 1.41
CA GLY A 154 -6.61 5.41 0.14
C GLY A 154 -5.50 5.56 -0.90
N LEU A 155 -5.28 4.53 -1.72
CA LEU A 155 -4.15 4.48 -2.66
C LEU A 155 -4.06 5.71 -3.60
N GLY A 156 -5.21 6.18 -4.12
CA GLY A 156 -5.25 7.40 -4.94
C GLY A 156 -4.83 8.66 -4.18
N SER A 157 -5.26 8.80 -2.92
CA SER A 157 -4.89 9.93 -2.05
C SER A 157 -3.40 9.91 -1.71
N ILE A 158 -2.83 8.72 -1.51
CA ILE A 158 -1.38 8.56 -1.36
C ILE A 158 -0.64 9.00 -2.62
N HIS A 159 -1.07 8.55 -3.80
CA HIS A 159 -0.43 8.94 -5.06
C HIS A 159 -0.44 10.46 -5.26
N GLU A 160 -1.55 11.13 -5.00
CA GLU A 160 -1.65 12.59 -5.10
C GLU A 160 -0.77 13.32 -4.10
N ALA A 161 -0.69 12.85 -2.86
CA ALA A 161 0.16 13.43 -1.83
C ALA A 161 1.64 13.27 -2.16
N MET A 162 2.07 12.08 -2.60
CA MET A 162 3.45 11.86 -3.02
C MET A 162 3.78 12.66 -4.28
N GLU A 163 2.86 12.77 -5.24
CA GLU A 163 3.04 13.61 -6.43
C GLU A 163 3.18 15.11 -6.09
N ALA A 164 2.46 15.57 -5.07
CA ALA A 164 2.59 16.93 -4.55
C ALA A 164 3.87 17.13 -3.72
N GLY A 165 4.38 16.06 -3.10
CA GLY A 165 5.45 16.13 -2.11
C GLY A 165 4.94 16.58 -0.75
N THR A 166 3.76 16.12 -0.35
CA THR A 166 3.14 16.42 0.93
C THR A 166 3.20 15.19 1.84
N PRO A 167 3.75 15.28 3.06
CA PRO A 167 3.73 14.18 4.01
C PRO A 167 2.31 13.86 4.46
N ILE A 168 2.10 12.65 4.95
CA ILE A 168 0.78 12.15 5.33
C ILE A 168 0.72 11.83 6.82
N LEU A 169 -0.31 12.32 7.51
CA LEU A 169 -0.75 11.75 8.78
C LEU A 169 -1.94 10.83 8.50
N GLY A 170 -1.68 9.53 8.49
CA GLY A 170 -2.65 8.50 8.15
C GLY A 170 -3.56 8.15 9.32
N ILE A 171 -4.87 8.31 9.13
CA ILE A 171 -5.90 7.83 10.05
C ILE A 171 -6.81 6.88 9.26
N PRO A 172 -6.40 5.62 9.07
CA PRO A 172 -7.06 4.71 8.15
C PRO A 172 -8.44 4.26 8.67
N GLY A 173 -9.39 4.12 7.76
CA GLY A 173 -10.73 3.60 8.02
C GLY A 173 -10.80 2.09 7.83
N PHE A 174 -10.97 1.63 6.59
CA PHE A 174 -11.28 0.23 6.27
C PHE A 174 -10.60 -0.26 4.98
N SER A 175 -10.76 -1.55 4.67
CA SER A 175 -10.18 -2.21 3.48
C SER A 175 -8.65 -2.21 3.50
N ASP A 176 -8.01 -1.75 2.43
CA ASP A 176 -6.56 -1.68 2.24
C ASP A 176 -5.90 -0.50 2.96
N GLN A 177 -6.69 0.47 3.42
CA GLN A 177 -6.20 1.70 4.06
C GLN A 177 -5.23 1.49 5.23
N PRO A 178 -5.45 0.54 6.18
CA PRO A 178 -4.50 0.31 7.26
C PRO A 178 -3.14 -0.20 6.77
N SER A 179 -3.14 -1.08 5.76
CA SER A 179 -1.91 -1.60 5.14
C SER A 179 -1.18 -0.48 4.41
N ASN A 180 -1.90 0.37 3.68
CA ASN A 180 -1.33 1.53 2.99
C ASN A 180 -0.71 2.52 4.00
N ALA A 181 -1.39 2.82 5.11
CA ALA A 181 -0.87 3.70 6.15
C ALA A 181 0.42 3.17 6.80
N LEU A 182 0.51 1.84 6.98
CA LEU A 182 1.73 1.20 7.49
C LEU A 182 2.91 1.38 6.52
N ILE A 183 2.66 1.28 5.21
CA ILE A 183 3.69 1.48 4.19
C ILE A 183 4.21 2.93 4.20
N ILE A 184 3.31 3.91 4.31
CA ILE A 184 3.69 5.33 4.40
C ILE A 184 4.57 5.60 5.62
N GLU A 185 4.22 5.04 6.78
CA GLU A 185 5.02 5.14 8.00
C GLU A 185 6.38 4.45 7.81
N ALA A 186 6.41 3.23 7.25
CA ALA A 186 7.64 2.47 7.03
C ALA A 186 8.61 3.16 6.03
N MET A 187 8.07 3.93 5.08
CA MET A 187 8.86 4.71 4.13
C MET A 187 9.37 6.03 4.71
N ASN A 188 9.02 6.40 5.95
CA ASN A 188 9.28 7.72 6.53
C ASN A 188 8.67 8.89 5.73
N ALA A 189 7.50 8.67 5.14
CA ALA A 189 6.76 9.67 4.37
C ALA A 189 5.60 10.30 5.18
N GLY A 190 5.57 10.01 6.48
CA GLY A 190 4.46 10.34 7.35
C GLY A 190 4.40 9.47 8.60
N MET A 191 3.28 9.55 9.31
CA MET A 191 2.95 8.69 10.45
C MET A 191 1.54 8.13 10.32
N ARG A 192 1.21 7.11 11.11
CA ARG A 192 -0.18 6.66 11.27
C ARG A 192 -0.66 6.74 12.72
N ILE A 193 -1.96 6.97 12.87
CA ILE A 193 -2.67 6.95 14.13
C ILE A 193 -3.99 6.19 13.92
N SER A 194 -4.39 5.37 14.90
CA SER A 194 -5.71 4.75 14.90
C SER A 194 -6.77 5.76 15.33
N TRP A 195 -8.00 5.66 14.82
CA TRP A 195 -9.13 6.47 15.30
C TRP A 195 -9.33 6.43 16.83
N LYS A 196 -8.97 5.32 17.48
CA LYS A 196 -9.03 5.18 18.94
C LYS A 196 -8.00 6.02 19.70
N ASP A 197 -6.90 6.35 19.04
CA ASP A 197 -5.79 7.10 19.61
C ASP A 197 -5.82 8.58 19.19
N VAL A 198 -6.83 9.00 18.43
CA VAL A 198 -7.04 10.40 18.08
C VAL A 198 -7.42 11.18 19.34
N GLY A 199 -6.52 12.08 19.73
CA GLY A 199 -6.69 12.95 20.88
C GLY A 199 -5.52 13.91 20.97
N THR A 200 -5.66 14.94 21.81
CA THR A 200 -4.76 16.10 21.86
C THR A 200 -3.28 15.71 21.99
N SER A 201 -2.94 14.83 22.94
CA SER A 201 -1.56 14.41 23.17
C SER A 201 -0.95 13.66 21.97
N ARG A 202 -1.65 12.65 21.45
CA ARG A 202 -1.13 11.82 20.36
C ARG A 202 -1.05 12.60 19.04
N MET A 203 -2.06 13.42 18.76
CA MET A 203 -2.07 14.29 17.59
C MET A 203 -0.97 15.35 17.68
N HIS A 204 -0.80 16.01 18.82
CA HIS A 204 0.26 17.00 19.01
C HIS A 204 1.64 16.38 18.80
N SER A 205 1.92 15.22 19.41
CA SER A 205 3.18 14.50 19.21
C SER A 205 3.43 14.12 17.75
N ALA A 206 2.40 13.67 17.03
CA ALA A 206 2.54 13.33 15.61
C ALA A 206 2.76 14.57 14.73
N LEU A 207 2.05 15.66 15.02
CA LEU A 207 2.24 16.93 14.32
C LEU A 207 3.63 17.52 14.58
N GLU A 208 4.13 17.49 15.81
CA GLU A 208 5.50 17.90 16.12
C GLU A 208 6.54 17.01 15.42
N HIS A 209 6.32 15.71 15.33
CA HIS A 209 7.26 14.82 14.65
C HIS A 209 7.32 15.09 13.14
N ILE A 210 6.17 15.34 12.50
CA ILE A 210 6.09 15.55 11.05
C ILE A 210 6.49 16.97 10.66
N LEU A 211 6.09 17.97 11.44
CA LEU A 211 6.24 19.40 11.10
C LEU A 211 7.35 20.11 11.88
N GLY A 212 7.85 19.52 12.97
CA GLY A 212 8.83 20.12 13.88
C GLY A 212 10.15 19.35 13.98
N GLY A 213 11.23 20.10 14.23
CA GLY A 213 12.53 19.54 14.63
C GLY A 213 13.27 18.76 13.53
N HIS A 214 14.07 17.78 13.96
CA HIS A 214 14.96 17.02 13.07
C HIS A 214 14.20 16.03 12.18
N SER A 215 13.22 15.31 12.73
CA SER A 215 12.43 14.31 12.00
C SER A 215 11.64 14.92 10.83
N ALA A 216 11.14 16.15 10.98
CA ALA A 216 10.48 16.87 9.90
C ALA A 216 11.36 17.04 8.65
N LYS A 217 12.67 17.28 8.84
CA LYS A 217 13.62 17.44 7.72
C LYS A 217 13.87 16.11 7.00
N GLU A 218 13.92 15.01 7.74
CA GLU A 218 14.06 13.66 7.17
C GLU A 218 12.82 13.30 6.34
N ILE A 219 11.63 13.54 6.90
CA ILE A 219 10.34 13.32 6.21
C ILE A 219 10.25 14.20 4.96
N GLU A 220 10.60 15.49 5.04
CA GLU A 220 10.61 16.40 3.90
C GLU A 220 11.56 15.91 2.79
N THR A 221 12.73 15.40 3.16
CA THR A 221 13.70 14.85 2.22
C THR A 221 13.11 13.62 1.52
N THR A 222 12.59 12.65 2.29
CA THR A 222 11.93 11.46 1.78
C THR A 222 10.81 11.81 0.80
N VAL A 223 9.89 12.68 1.22
CA VAL A 223 8.72 13.04 0.42
C VAL A 223 9.13 13.80 -0.86
N THR A 224 10.21 14.59 -0.80
CA THR A 224 10.79 15.24 -2.00
C THR A 224 11.36 14.22 -2.98
N GLU A 225 12.01 13.15 -2.50
CA GLU A 225 12.51 12.06 -3.33
C GLU A 225 11.36 11.25 -3.94
N LEU A 226 10.36 10.90 -3.13
CA LEU A 226 9.16 10.20 -3.59
C LEU A 226 8.40 11.01 -4.64
N LYS A 227 8.31 12.33 -4.48
CA LYS A 227 7.76 13.24 -5.49
C LYS A 227 8.47 13.08 -6.82
N ARG A 228 9.81 13.06 -6.83
CA ARG A 228 10.57 12.86 -8.07
C ARG A 228 10.27 11.50 -8.69
N LEU A 229 10.29 10.43 -7.90
CA LEU A 229 10.04 9.06 -8.37
C LEU A 229 8.63 8.89 -8.93
N ILE A 230 7.61 9.39 -8.23
CA ILE A 230 6.21 9.36 -8.66
C ILE A 230 6.01 10.12 -9.96
N ASN A 231 6.60 11.31 -10.12
CA ASN A 231 6.47 12.09 -11.35
C ASN A 231 7.17 11.45 -12.56
N ILE A 232 8.21 10.63 -12.34
CA ILE A 232 8.83 9.79 -13.38
C ILE A 232 7.86 8.66 -13.78
N PHE A 233 7.28 7.98 -12.79
CA PHE A 233 6.38 6.83 -13.01
C PHE A 233 5.02 7.22 -13.59
N ASN A 234 4.48 8.39 -13.27
CA ASN A 234 3.17 8.87 -13.75
C ASN A 234 3.11 9.07 -15.29
N ARG A 235 4.23 8.91 -16.00
CA ARG A 235 4.33 9.01 -17.46
C ARG A 235 4.15 7.67 -18.17
N ARG A 236 3.86 6.58 -17.44
CA ARG A 236 3.80 5.20 -17.98
C ARG A 236 2.50 4.83 -18.67
N ILE A 237 1.57 5.77 -18.87
CA ILE A 237 0.35 5.50 -19.66
C ILE A 237 0.72 5.16 -21.11
N GLY A 238 1.71 5.82 -21.71
CA GLY A 238 2.22 5.46 -23.05
C GLY A 238 2.79 4.05 -23.08
N TYR A 239 3.60 3.70 -22.08
CA TYR A 239 4.11 2.34 -21.91
C TYR A 239 2.99 1.29 -21.78
N ALA A 240 1.90 1.61 -21.08
CA ALA A 240 0.74 0.74 -21.01
C ALA A 240 0.07 0.56 -22.39
N ALA A 241 -0.04 1.63 -23.18
CA ALA A 241 -0.57 1.56 -24.55
C ALA A 241 0.32 0.67 -25.44
N ASP A 242 1.64 0.84 -25.38
CA ASP A 242 2.60 0.02 -26.11
C ASP A 242 2.45 -1.47 -25.75
N LEU A 243 2.27 -1.78 -24.47
CA LEU A 243 2.03 -3.16 -24.02
C LEU A 243 0.71 -3.72 -24.57
N VAL A 244 -0.35 -2.92 -24.67
CA VAL A 244 -1.61 -3.34 -25.28
C VAL A 244 -1.43 -3.63 -26.77
N GLU A 245 -0.73 -2.74 -27.50
CA GLU A 245 -0.43 -2.95 -28.93
C GLU A 245 0.43 -4.21 -29.14
N MET A 246 1.40 -4.42 -28.26
CA MET A 246 2.23 -5.63 -28.26
C MET A 246 1.40 -6.90 -28.05
N MET A 247 0.37 -6.87 -27.19
CA MET A 247 -0.53 -8.02 -27.00
C MET A 247 -1.43 -8.32 -28.20
N ALA A 248 -1.60 -7.37 -29.12
CA ALA A 248 -2.33 -7.63 -30.36
C ALA A 248 -1.55 -8.53 -31.33
N VAL A 249 -0.24 -8.71 -31.12
CA VAL A 249 0.56 -9.65 -31.90
C VAL A 249 0.17 -11.10 -31.53
N PRO A 250 -0.24 -11.94 -32.51
CA PRO A 250 -0.69 -13.30 -32.23
C PRO A 250 0.33 -14.12 -31.43
N GLY A 251 -0.13 -14.75 -30.36
CA GLY A 251 0.72 -15.61 -29.50
C GLY A 251 1.62 -14.86 -28.52
N MET A 252 1.60 -13.52 -28.47
CA MET A 252 2.49 -12.75 -27.61
C MET A 252 2.31 -13.10 -26.12
N LEU A 253 1.07 -13.28 -25.67
CA LEU A 253 0.80 -13.64 -24.28
C LEU A 253 1.47 -14.97 -23.89
N GLU A 254 1.49 -15.97 -24.79
CA GLU A 254 2.14 -17.26 -24.54
C GLU A 254 3.65 -17.13 -24.30
N LEU A 255 4.30 -16.15 -24.93
CA LEU A 255 5.73 -15.89 -24.79
C LEU A 255 6.09 -15.29 -23.43
N ILE A 256 5.18 -14.55 -22.81
CA ILE A 256 5.40 -13.86 -21.53
C ILE A 256 4.74 -14.58 -20.34
N LYS A 257 4.16 -15.76 -20.55
CA LYS A 257 3.63 -16.58 -19.45
C LYS A 257 4.76 -16.99 -18.50
N PRO A 258 4.55 -16.85 -17.18
CA PRO A 258 5.53 -17.31 -16.20
C PRO A 258 5.77 -18.82 -16.31
N ALA A 259 6.94 -19.27 -15.85
CA ALA A 259 7.44 -20.61 -16.12
C ALA A 259 6.59 -21.72 -15.48
N ASP A 260 6.01 -21.46 -14.31
CA ASP A 260 5.07 -22.33 -13.61
C ASP A 260 3.84 -22.66 -14.47
N GLN A 261 3.32 -21.70 -15.22
CA GLN A 261 2.19 -21.92 -16.14
C GLN A 261 2.56 -22.70 -17.41
N ARG A 262 3.86 -22.78 -17.74
CA ARG A 262 4.37 -23.57 -18.87
C ARG A 262 4.75 -24.99 -18.46
N MET A 263 4.65 -25.32 -17.18
CA MET A 263 5.05 -26.61 -16.61
C MET A 263 3.84 -27.42 -16.11
N PRO A 264 3.94 -28.76 -16.08
CA PRO A 264 2.97 -29.58 -15.37
C PRO A 264 2.88 -29.17 -13.89
N TRP A 265 1.67 -29.23 -13.32
CA TRP A 265 1.37 -28.76 -11.96
C TRP A 265 2.34 -29.32 -10.89
N TRP A 266 2.80 -30.56 -11.04
CA TRP A 266 3.69 -31.21 -10.07
C TRP A 266 5.11 -30.62 -10.08
N LYS A 267 5.60 -30.16 -11.24
CA LYS A 267 6.87 -29.42 -11.33
C LYS A 267 6.71 -28.01 -10.79
N ALA A 268 5.62 -27.34 -11.15
CA ALA A 268 5.32 -26.00 -10.65
C ALA A 268 5.24 -25.95 -9.11
N ASN A 269 4.81 -27.03 -8.47
CA ASN A 269 4.74 -27.17 -7.01
C ASN A 269 5.97 -27.88 -6.39
N ASN A 270 7.03 -28.12 -7.15
CA ASN A 270 8.27 -28.78 -6.71
C ASN A 270 8.05 -30.14 -6.01
N LEU A 271 7.04 -30.93 -6.43
CA LEU A 271 6.74 -32.22 -5.78
C LEU A 271 7.90 -33.21 -5.91
N ASP A 272 8.63 -33.16 -7.01
CA ASP A 272 9.84 -33.94 -7.24
C ASP A 272 10.93 -33.65 -6.20
N LEU A 273 11.14 -32.37 -5.87
CA LEU A 273 12.07 -31.94 -4.83
C LEU A 273 11.60 -32.40 -3.43
N TRP A 274 10.30 -32.26 -3.13
CA TRP A 274 9.74 -32.73 -1.87
C TRP A 274 9.88 -34.24 -1.69
N VAL A 275 9.60 -35.02 -2.74
CA VAL A 275 9.79 -36.47 -2.73
C VAL A 275 11.26 -36.83 -2.48
N ALA A 276 12.20 -36.13 -3.12
CA ALA A 276 13.63 -36.34 -2.89
C ALA A 276 14.03 -36.03 -1.44
N ILE A 277 13.60 -34.89 -0.89
CA ILE A 277 13.87 -34.49 0.50
C ILE A 277 13.31 -35.52 1.49
N VAL A 278 12.04 -35.91 1.34
CA VAL A 278 11.40 -36.91 2.21
C VAL A 278 12.12 -38.25 2.12
N THR A 279 12.54 -38.66 0.93
CA THR A 279 13.29 -39.91 0.73
C THR A 279 14.63 -39.87 1.46
N VAL A 280 15.38 -38.76 1.37
CA VAL A 280 16.66 -38.61 2.08
C VAL A 280 16.45 -38.64 3.60
N LEU A 281 15.46 -37.91 4.11
CA LEU A 281 15.16 -37.85 5.54
C LEU A 281 14.72 -39.20 6.12
N THR A 282 13.92 -39.96 5.36
CA THR A 282 13.47 -41.30 5.77
C THR A 282 14.62 -42.31 5.78
N LEU A 283 15.47 -42.31 4.74
CA LEU A 283 16.67 -43.17 4.69
C LEU A 283 17.66 -42.84 5.81
N PHE A 284 17.87 -41.55 6.10
CA PHE A 284 18.72 -41.11 7.21
C PHE A 284 18.16 -41.59 8.56
N SER A 285 16.86 -41.38 8.80
CA SER A 285 16.19 -41.81 10.03
C SER A 285 16.25 -43.33 10.22
N ALA A 286 15.99 -44.09 9.15
CA ALA A 286 16.11 -45.55 9.17
C ALA A 286 17.54 -46.01 9.47
N SER A 287 18.54 -45.33 8.91
CA SER A 287 19.96 -45.63 9.16
C SER A 287 20.35 -45.37 10.62
N VAL A 288 19.90 -44.25 11.20
CA VAL A 288 20.13 -43.92 12.62
C VAL A 288 19.46 -44.93 13.54
N ILE A 289 18.20 -45.30 13.27
CA ILE A 289 17.48 -46.33 14.04
C ILE A 289 18.21 -47.66 13.95
N TYR A 290 18.63 -48.08 12.75
CA TYR A 290 19.38 -49.31 12.54
C TYR A 290 20.70 -49.32 13.31
N LEU A 291 21.48 -48.23 13.23
CA LEU A 291 22.74 -48.06 13.98
C LEU A 291 22.49 -48.09 15.49
N GLY A 292 21.44 -47.42 15.97
CA GLY A 292 21.04 -47.39 17.38
C GLY A 292 20.65 -48.77 17.91
N ILE A 293 19.81 -49.51 17.17
CA ILE A 293 19.45 -50.90 17.50
C ILE A 293 20.70 -51.78 17.54
N ASN A 294 21.60 -51.64 16.57
CA ASN A 294 22.83 -52.43 16.51
C ASN A 294 23.79 -52.11 17.66
N LEU A 295 23.93 -50.83 18.04
CA LEU A 295 24.71 -50.40 19.21
C LEU A 295 24.11 -50.93 20.51
N LEU A 296 22.78 -50.85 20.69
CA LEU A 296 22.08 -51.41 21.85
C LEU A 296 22.23 -52.93 21.91
N ALA A 297 22.06 -53.63 20.79
CA ALA A 297 22.27 -55.07 20.71
C ALA A 297 23.71 -55.44 21.09
N ARG A 298 24.72 -54.69 20.62
CA ARG A 298 26.10 -54.88 21.07
C ARG A 298 26.23 -54.69 22.58
N LEU A 299 25.73 -53.59 23.15
CA LEU A 299 25.81 -53.34 24.59
C LEU A 299 25.12 -54.43 25.44
N VAL A 300 23.99 -54.97 24.98
CA VAL A 300 23.23 -56.01 25.70
C VAL A 300 23.86 -57.39 25.55
N PHE A 301 24.36 -57.74 24.37
CA PHE A 301 24.88 -59.07 24.06
C PHE A 301 26.41 -59.21 24.20
N THR A 302 27.18 -58.11 24.31
CA THR A 302 28.56 -58.17 24.80
C THR A 302 28.55 -58.26 26.32
N SER A 303 28.34 -59.47 26.82
CA SER A 303 28.58 -59.85 28.22
C SER A 303 30.04 -59.53 28.62
N PRO A 304 30.32 -59.06 29.85
CA PRO A 304 31.69 -58.89 30.32
C PRO A 304 32.40 -60.25 30.31
N ALA A 305 33.38 -60.37 29.43
CA ALA A 305 34.26 -61.52 29.37
C ALA A 305 34.96 -61.73 30.73
N LYS A 306 34.57 -62.81 31.41
CA LYS A 306 35.35 -63.58 32.39
C LYS A 306 36.31 -62.78 33.28
N ILE A 307 35.82 -62.32 34.43
CA ILE A 307 36.69 -62.09 35.59
C ILE A 307 37.08 -63.48 36.13
N LYS A 308 38.32 -63.89 35.88
CA LYS A 308 38.94 -65.10 36.46
C LYS A 308 38.90 -65.01 37.98
N ARG A 309 38.30 -66.00 38.66
CA ARG A 309 38.56 -66.26 40.09
C ARG A 309 39.98 -66.84 40.22
N LEU A 310 40.80 -66.19 41.05
CA LEU A 310 41.97 -66.80 41.70
C LEU A 310 41.49 -67.64 42.87
#